data_AF-A0AAD5QX79-F1
#
_entry.id   AF-A0AAD5QX79-F1
#
_cell.length_a   1.000
_cell.length_b   1.000
_cell.length_c   1.000
_cell.angle_alpha   90.00
_cell.angle_beta   90.00
_cell.angle_gamma   90.00
#
_symmetry.space_group_name_H-M   'P 1'
#
loop_
_entity.id
_entity.type
_entity.pdbx_description
1 polymer ?
#
loop_
_entity_poly.entity_id
_entity_poly.type
_entity_poly.pdbx_seq_one_letter_code
_entity_poly.pdbx_strand_id
1 'polypeptide(L)'
;MVSNCCGKNYVVTMKGLRDEIVPEQSQVKQKVDMLLVMMKKKTEGKKWEQLTKLEYDEKQKRKPNFDKTMDDDPQASLMNMMKQMYEEGDDEMKRTIRKAWHEGQNKRNFADVSS
;
A
#
# COMPACT_ATOMS: atom_id res chain seq x y z
N MET A 1 -15.06 -4.46 24.16
CA MET A 1 -14.57 -5.37 25.21
C MET A 1 -15.47 -6.58 25.20
N VAL A 2 -14.90 -7.79 25.21
CA VAL A 2 -15.67 -9.03 25.32
C VAL A 2 -15.22 -9.74 26.57
N SER A 3 -16.17 -9.96 27.47
CA SER A 3 -15.91 -10.53 28.79
C SER A 3 -16.28 -12.01 28.81
N ASN A 4 -15.50 -12.81 29.52
CA ASN A 4 -15.76 -14.24 29.75
C ASN A 4 -15.84 -15.11 28.48
N CYS A 5 -15.00 -14.83 27.49
CA CYS A 5 -14.82 -15.72 26.33
C CYS A 5 -13.77 -16.77 26.70
N CYS A 6 -14.17 -18.03 26.87
CA CYS A 6 -13.30 -19.12 27.33
C CYS A 6 -12.58 -18.82 28.66
N GLY A 7 -13.26 -18.17 29.61
CA GLY A 7 -12.68 -17.81 30.92
C GLY A 7 -11.67 -16.66 30.87
N LYS A 8 -11.54 -15.96 29.73
CA LYS A 8 -10.64 -14.79 29.56
C LYS A 8 -11.40 -13.58 29.05
N ASN A 9 -10.88 -12.39 29.38
CA ASN A 9 -11.39 -11.12 28.89
C ASN A 9 -10.50 -10.60 27.76
N TYR A 10 -11.11 -10.19 26.64
CA TYR A 10 -10.38 -9.69 25.48
C TYR A 10 -10.77 -8.24 25.21
N VAL A 11 -9.76 -7.40 24.99
CA VAL A 11 -9.90 -6.00 24.57
C VAL A 11 -9.16 -5.83 23.26
N VAL A 12 -9.90 -5.42 22.23
CA VAL A 12 -9.34 -5.04 20.93
C VAL A 12 -9.56 -3.55 20.77
N THR A 13 -8.47 -2.82 20.55
CA THR A 13 -8.48 -1.38 20.28
C THR A 13 -7.86 -1.15 18.92
N MET A 14 -8.66 -0.66 17.97
CA MET A 14 -8.20 -0.30 16.64
C MET A 14 -8.30 1.21 16.48
N LYS A 15 -7.16 1.84 16.16
CA LYS A 15 -7.06 3.29 15.95
C LYS A 15 -6.88 3.58 14.46
N GLY A 16 -7.39 4.72 14.00
CA GLY A 16 -7.14 5.20 12.63
C GLY A 16 -7.86 4.42 11.53
N LEU A 17 -9.15 4.12 11.74
CA LEU A 17 -10.03 3.61 10.68
C LEU A 17 -9.97 4.51 9.43
N ARG A 18 -10.05 3.88 8.26
CA ARG A 18 -9.95 4.55 6.95
C ARG A 18 -10.89 5.77 6.84
N ASP A 19 -12.14 5.60 7.21
CA ASP A 19 -13.13 6.67 7.28
C ASP A 19 -14.01 6.51 8.51
N GLU A 20 -14.92 7.47 8.69
CA GLU A 20 -15.91 7.45 9.77
C GLU A 20 -16.90 6.28 9.62
N ILE A 21 -17.28 5.74 10.78
CA ILE A 21 -18.31 4.71 10.93
C ILE A 21 -19.48 5.30 11.71
N VAL A 22 -20.62 4.61 11.70
CA VAL A 22 -21.78 4.90 12.56
C VAL A 22 -21.74 3.92 13.73
N PRO A 23 -21.24 4.31 14.92
CA PRO A 23 -21.07 3.37 16.04
C PRO A 23 -22.40 2.77 16.50
N GLU A 24 -23.47 3.56 16.47
CA GLU A 24 -24.82 3.16 16.89
C GLU A 24 -25.42 2.03 16.03
N GLN A 25 -25.02 1.96 14.75
CA GLN A 25 -25.47 0.94 13.81
C GLN A 25 -24.41 -0.16 13.61
N SER A 26 -23.32 -0.11 14.37
CA SER A 26 -22.27 -1.13 14.40
C SER A 26 -22.59 -2.16 15.48
N GLN A 27 -22.25 -3.41 15.24
CA GLN A 27 -22.63 -4.52 16.13
C GLN A 27 -21.48 -5.52 16.29
N VAL A 28 -21.43 -6.16 17.45
CA VAL A 28 -20.47 -7.22 17.76
C VAL A 28 -21.25 -8.49 18.06
N LYS A 29 -20.92 -9.58 17.36
CA LYS A 29 -21.52 -10.89 17.58
C LYS A 29 -20.44 -11.87 18.02
N GLN A 30 -20.68 -12.54 19.15
CA GLN A 30 -19.86 -13.64 19.61
C GLN A 30 -20.33 -14.94 18.95
N LYS A 31 -19.40 -15.64 18.30
CA LYS A 31 -19.56 -17.00 17.80
C LYS A 31 -18.64 -17.92 18.60
N VAL A 32 -18.82 -19.23 18.42
CA VAL A 32 -18.11 -20.28 19.18
C VAL A 32 -16.60 -20.04 19.20
N ASP A 33 -15.98 -19.77 18.04
CA ASP A 33 -14.52 -19.59 17.92
C ASP A 33 -14.09 -18.19 17.48
N MET A 34 -15.03 -17.27 17.23
CA MET A 34 -14.69 -15.97 16.65
C MET A 34 -15.59 -14.84 17.14
N LEU A 35 -15.04 -13.63 17.13
CA LEU A 35 -15.78 -12.40 17.31
C LEU A 35 -15.99 -11.70 15.97
N LEU A 36 -17.25 -11.62 15.56
CA LEU A 36 -17.64 -10.89 14.36
C LEU A 36 -17.98 -9.44 14.73
N VAL A 37 -17.09 -8.52 14.40
CA VAL A 37 -17.30 -7.08 14.55
C VAL A 37 -17.77 -6.52 13.21
N MET A 38 -19.02 -6.07 13.14
CA MET A 38 -19.59 -5.41 11.97
C MET A 38 -19.66 -3.91 12.22
N MET A 39 -18.97 -3.13 11.40
CA MET A 39 -18.98 -1.67 11.47
C MET A 39 -19.72 -1.08 10.28
N LYS A 40 -20.76 -0.28 10.52
CA LYS A 40 -21.46 0.42 9.45
C LYS A 40 -20.66 1.66 9.04
N LYS A 41 -20.32 1.78 7.76
CA LYS A 41 -19.66 2.98 7.21
C LYS A 41 -20.62 4.17 7.26
N LYS A 42 -20.12 5.36 7.61
CA LYS A 42 -20.92 6.60 7.57
C LYS A 42 -21.27 7.01 6.14
N THR A 43 -20.31 6.86 5.23
CA THR A 43 -20.53 7.10 3.80
C THR A 43 -20.80 5.78 3.09
N GLU A 44 -22.05 5.60 2.67
CA GLU A 44 -22.46 4.43 1.88
C GLU A 44 -21.87 4.50 0.46
N GLY A 45 -21.59 3.35 -0.15
CA GLY A 45 -20.97 3.26 -1.49
C GLY A 45 -19.45 3.48 -1.54
N LYS A 46 -18.81 3.99 -0.46
CA LYS A 46 -17.35 4.18 -0.45
C LYS A 46 -16.61 2.84 -0.28
N LYS A 47 -15.86 2.45 -1.32
CA LYS A 47 -14.96 1.29 -1.26
C LYS A 47 -13.81 1.58 -0.31
N TRP A 48 -13.60 0.70 0.66
CA TRP A 48 -12.43 0.75 1.54
C TRP A 48 -11.45 -0.28 1.01
N GLU A 49 -10.41 0.17 0.32
CA GLU A 49 -9.35 -0.74 -0.14
C GLU A 49 -8.60 -1.33 1.04
N GLN A 50 -8.34 -0.52 2.06
CA GLN A 50 -7.72 -0.91 3.33
C GLN A 50 -8.61 -0.52 4.51
N LEU A 51 -8.41 -1.17 5.66
CA LEU A 51 -9.21 -0.95 6.86
C LEU A 51 -8.78 0.31 7.61
N THR A 52 -7.47 0.60 7.63
CA THR A 52 -6.92 1.79 8.28
C THR A 52 -6.49 2.86 7.27
N LYS A 53 -6.38 4.11 7.72
CA LYS A 53 -5.80 5.20 6.92
C LYS A 53 -4.33 4.94 6.62
N LEU A 54 -3.59 4.47 7.61
CA LEU A 54 -2.15 4.26 7.55
C LEU A 54 -1.79 3.24 6.45
N GLU A 55 -2.44 2.07 6.44
CA GLU A 55 -2.25 1.06 5.40
C GLU A 55 -2.61 1.57 4.00
N TYR A 56 -3.64 2.40 3.89
CA TYR A 56 -4.01 2.97 2.61
C TYR A 56 -2.97 3.96 2.12
N ASP A 57 -2.49 4.85 2.98
CA ASP A 57 -1.51 5.86 2.62
C ASP A 57 -0.19 5.21 2.22
N GLU A 58 0.23 4.16 2.94
CA GLU A 58 1.39 3.35 2.55
C GLU A 58 1.20 2.67 1.18
N LYS A 59 0.02 2.13 0.89
CA LYS A 59 -0.26 1.56 -0.43
C LYS A 59 -0.33 2.60 -1.53
N GLN A 60 -0.84 3.80 -1.27
CA GLN A 60 -0.84 4.88 -2.25
C GLN A 60 0.57 5.37 -2.54
N LYS A 61 1.43 5.50 -1.52
CA LYS A 61 2.86 5.81 -1.70
C LYS A 61 3.61 4.75 -2.51
N ARG A 62 3.18 3.49 -2.46
CA ARG A 62 3.77 2.42 -3.27
C ARG A 62 3.26 2.38 -4.71
N LYS A 63 2.21 3.12 -5.05
CA LYS A 63 1.73 3.18 -6.44
C LYS A 63 2.63 4.17 -7.19
N PRO A 64 3.38 3.74 -8.22
CA PRO A 64 4.18 4.66 -9.01
C PRO A 64 3.27 5.72 -9.62
N ASN A 65 3.59 6.98 -9.35
CA ASN A 65 2.83 8.10 -9.88
C ASN A 65 3.23 8.29 -11.35
N PHE A 66 2.46 7.72 -12.27
CA PHE A 66 2.65 7.95 -13.70
C PHE A 66 2.16 9.36 -14.04
N ASP A 67 2.97 10.36 -13.71
CA ASP A 67 2.71 11.72 -14.17
C ASP A 67 2.79 11.75 -15.70
N LYS A 68 1.84 12.46 -16.31
CA LYS A 68 1.56 12.46 -17.75
C LYS A 68 2.56 13.31 -18.54
N THR A 69 3.85 13.11 -18.31
CA THR A 69 4.93 13.74 -19.10
C THR A 69 5.54 12.75 -20.12
N MET A 70 4.78 11.71 -20.49
CA MET A 70 5.17 10.68 -21.45
C MET A 70 5.40 11.19 -22.89
N ASP A 71 5.16 12.47 -23.17
CA ASP A 71 5.25 13.01 -24.54
C ASP A 71 6.64 13.53 -24.95
N ASP A 72 7.55 13.88 -24.02
CA ASP A 72 8.74 14.65 -24.42
C ASP A 72 10.05 13.86 -24.62
N ASP A 73 10.28 12.73 -23.93
CA ASP A 73 11.40 11.81 -24.25
C ASP A 73 11.23 10.47 -23.49
N PRO A 74 11.12 9.32 -24.19
CA PRO A 74 11.02 7.99 -23.56
C PRO A 74 12.16 7.70 -22.57
N GLN A 75 13.36 8.23 -22.82
CA GLN A 75 14.52 8.00 -21.95
C GLN A 75 14.47 8.85 -20.68
N ALA A 76 14.02 10.11 -20.78
CA ALA A 76 13.84 10.99 -19.63
C ALA A 76 12.66 10.54 -18.75
N SER A 77 11.56 10.09 -19.37
CA SER A 77 10.39 9.56 -18.66
C SER A 77 10.74 8.33 -17.83
N LEU A 78 11.53 7.40 -18.40
CA LEU A 78 12.02 6.22 -17.69
C LEU A 78 12.96 6.60 -16.52
N MET A 79 13.84 7.58 -16.73
CA MET A 79 14.77 8.04 -15.69
C MET A 79 14.02 8.69 -14.52
N ASN A 80 13.00 9.50 -14.79
CA ASN A 80 12.18 10.12 -13.77
C ASN A 80 11.37 9.07 -12.97
N MET A 81 10.82 8.05 -13.66
CA MET A 81 10.13 6.92 -13.02
C MET A 81 11.07 6.12 -12.11
N MET A 82 12.30 5.82 -12.56
CA MET A 82 13.29 5.13 -11.75
C MET A 82 13.75 5.96 -10.55
N LYS A 83 13.89 7.28 -10.72
CA LYS A 83 14.25 8.20 -9.65
C LYS A 83 13.17 8.25 -8.56
N GLN A 84 11.90 8.37 -8.95
CA GLN A 84 10.78 8.31 -8.01
C GLN A 84 10.74 6.98 -7.26
N MET A 85 10.90 5.84 -7.95
CA MET A 85 10.94 4.55 -7.28
C MET A 85 12.15 4.38 -6.34
N TYR A 86 13.27 5.05 -6.59
CA TYR A 86 14.43 5.03 -5.71
C TYR A 86 14.28 5.96 -4.49
N GLU A 87 13.63 7.12 -4.65
CA GLU A 87 13.38 8.06 -3.57
C GLU A 87 12.27 7.57 -2.63
N GLU A 88 11.23 6.94 -3.18
CA GLU A 88 10.02 6.50 -2.46
C GLU A 88 10.06 5.02 -2.05
N GLY A 89 10.93 4.21 -2.66
CA GLY A 89 11.06 2.78 -2.38
C GLY A 89 11.72 2.43 -1.05
N ASP A 90 11.45 1.23 -0.55
CA ASP A 90 12.20 0.64 0.56
C ASP A 90 13.62 0.21 0.13
N ASP A 91 14.48 -0.13 1.10
CA ASP A 91 15.88 -0.48 0.82
C ASP A 91 16.05 -1.68 -0.14
N GLU A 92 15.05 -2.57 -0.21
CA GLU A 92 15.04 -3.74 -1.09
C GLU A 92 14.71 -3.35 -2.54
N MET A 93 13.72 -2.48 -2.73
CA MET A 93 13.37 -1.93 -4.03
C MET A 93 14.53 -1.09 -4.61
N LYS A 94 15.20 -0.28 -3.77
CA LYS A 94 16.41 0.48 -4.16
C LYS A 94 17.54 -0.43 -4.65
N ARG A 95 17.79 -1.55 -3.96
CA ARG A 95 18.79 -2.55 -4.38
C ARG A 95 18.45 -3.15 -5.74
N THR A 96 17.17 -3.48 -5.95
CA THR A 96 16.70 -4.10 -7.19
C THR A 96 16.83 -3.14 -8.38
N ILE A 97 16.47 -1.86 -8.21
CA ILE A 97 16.61 -0.84 -9.26
C ILE A 97 18.08 -0.58 -9.57
N ARG A 98 18.95 -0.45 -8.56
CA ARG A 98 20.41 -0.32 -8.79
C ARG A 98 20.97 -1.49 -9.58
N LYS A 99 20.55 -2.72 -9.25
CA LYS A 99 20.99 -3.94 -9.95
C LYS A 99 20.54 -3.93 -11.40
N ALA A 100 19.26 -3.63 -11.66
CA ALA A 100 18.72 -3.56 -13.01
C ALA A 100 19.34 -2.43 -13.86
N TRP A 101 19.65 -1.26 -13.26
CA TRP A 101 20.35 -0.17 -13.94
C TRP A 101 21.78 -0.57 -14.34
N HIS A 102 22.51 -1.19 -13.40
CA HIS A 102 23.89 -1.63 -13.63
C HIS A 102 23.95 -2.76 -14.68
N GLU A 103 23.01 -3.70 -14.64
CA GLU A 103 22.89 -4.76 -15.65
C GLU A 103 22.41 -4.22 -17.02
N GLY A 104 21.51 -3.23 -17.02
CA GLY A 104 20.98 -2.58 -18.22
C GLY A 104 21.99 -1.69 -18.95
N GLN A 105 22.82 -0.93 -18.22
CA GLN A 105 23.94 -0.20 -18.81
C GLN A 105 25.02 -1.14 -19.35
N ASN A 106 25.33 -2.24 -18.64
CA ASN A 106 26.31 -3.19 -19.13
C ASN A 106 25.84 -3.82 -20.47
N LYS A 107 24.54 -4.10 -20.62
CA LYS A 107 24.00 -4.64 -21.88
C LYS A 107 23.91 -3.62 -23.02
N ARG A 108 23.75 -2.31 -22.72
CA ARG A 108 23.82 -1.23 -23.72
C ARG A 108 25.26 -0.98 -24.19
N ASN A 109 26.25 -0.98 -23.30
CA ASN A 109 27.65 -0.79 -23.67
C ASN A 109 28.26 -1.96 -24.47
N PHE A 110 27.71 -3.18 -24.35
CA PHE A 110 28.14 -4.31 -25.17
C PHE A 110 27.59 -4.28 -26.61
N ALA A 111 26.52 -3.53 -26.88
CA ALA A 111 25.94 -3.42 -28.23
C ALA A 111 26.65 -2.37 -29.10
N ASP A 112 27.28 -1.35 -28.50
CA ASP A 112 28.01 -0.29 -29.23
C ASP A 112 29.50 -0.57 -29.45
N VAL A 113 30.10 -1.54 -28.74
CA VAL A 113 31.52 -1.92 -28.93
C VAL A 113 31.73 -2.99 -30.02
N SER A 114 30.65 -3.41 -30.70
CA SER A 114 30.70 -4.41 -31.78
C SER A 114 30.19 -3.91 -33.14
N SER A 115 30.20 -2.60 -33.41
CA SER A 115 29.95 -2.06 -34.76
C SER A 115 31.16 -1.37 -35.37
#